data_AF-I2AGV6-F1
#
_entry.id   AF-I2AGV6-F1
#
_cell.length_a   1.000
_cell.length_b   1.000
_cell.length_c   1.000
_cell.angle_alpha   90.00
_cell.angle_beta   90.00
_cell.angle_gamma   90.00
#
_symmetry.space_group_name_H-M   'P 1'
#
loop_
_entity.id
_entity.type
_entity.pdbx_description
1 polymer ?
#
loop_
_entity_poly.entity_id
_entity_poly.type
_entity_poly.pdbx_seq_one_letter_code
_entity_poly.pdbx_strand_id
1 'polypeptide(L)'
;MPDPSATRPELIDLQSVERERVSELVAVKGGHCAGCGGKDFAVGHALYLGFLFLDEDDDAFMVALTCRNDGCPAPRTGIVLAANEFLSDYREISDVEDIASRARARQASATWGGSGYR
;
A
#
# COMPACT_ATOMS: atom_id res chain seq x y z
N MET A 1 22.99 -3.15 12.70
CA MET A 1 21.86 -2.19 12.69
C MET A 1 21.13 -2.40 11.38
N PRO A 2 19.86 -2.82 11.36
CA PRO A 2 19.09 -2.82 10.12
C PRO A 2 18.99 -1.39 9.59
N ASP A 3 19.15 -1.24 8.28
CA ASP A 3 19.12 0.04 7.58
C ASP A 3 17.72 0.69 7.74
N PRO A 4 17.58 1.95 8.20
CA PRO A 4 16.27 2.60 8.36
C PRO A 4 15.54 2.83 7.02
N SER A 5 16.23 2.62 5.89
CA SER A 5 15.69 2.63 4.52
C SER A 5 15.37 1.23 3.99
N ALA A 6 15.60 0.16 4.77
CA ALA A 6 15.10 -1.16 4.41
C ALA A 6 13.57 -1.15 4.54
N THR A 7 12.92 -0.84 3.42
CA THR A 7 11.49 -1.07 3.24
C THR A 7 11.18 -2.49 3.70
N ARG A 8 10.28 -2.63 4.68
CA ARG A 8 9.88 -3.94 5.19
C ARG A 8 9.44 -4.81 4.00
N PRO A 9 9.93 -6.06 3.85
CA PRO A 9 9.73 -6.89 2.66
C PRO A 9 8.24 -7.16 2.33
N GLU A 10 7.36 -7.05 3.30
CA GLU A 10 5.90 -7.16 3.17
C GLU A 10 5.24 -5.92 2.52
N LEU A 11 5.97 -4.82 2.38
CA LEU A 11 5.50 -3.58 1.77
C LEU A 11 5.81 -3.56 0.28
N ILE A 12 4.79 -3.37 -0.52
CA ILE A 12 4.88 -3.19 -1.97
C ILE A 12 5.19 -1.72 -2.25
N ASP A 13 6.29 -1.49 -2.95
CA ASP A 13 6.61 -0.17 -3.47
C ASP A 13 5.75 0.17 -4.69
N LEU A 14 5.09 1.32 -4.62
CA LEU A 14 4.20 1.80 -5.66
C LEU A 14 4.99 2.61 -6.69
N GLN A 15 4.78 2.30 -7.96
CA GLN A 15 5.32 3.08 -9.07
C GLN A 15 4.66 4.46 -9.13
N SER A 16 5.31 5.43 -9.78
CA SER A 16 4.81 6.81 -9.89
C SER A 16 3.36 6.89 -10.40
N VAL A 17 3.01 6.07 -11.41
CA VAL A 17 1.65 5.98 -11.96
C VAL A 17 0.65 5.44 -10.95
N GLU A 18 1.05 4.47 -10.12
CA GLU A 18 0.19 3.87 -9.11
C GLU A 18 -0.04 4.83 -7.94
N ARG A 19 0.99 5.59 -7.55
CA ARG A 19 0.89 6.65 -6.53
C ARG A 19 -0.04 7.79 -6.98
N GLU A 20 0.01 8.16 -8.25
CA GLU A 20 -0.88 9.17 -8.82
C GLU A 20 -2.34 8.69 -8.79
N ARG A 21 -2.60 7.44 -9.19
CA ARG A 21 -3.95 6.83 -9.09
C ARG A 21 -4.46 6.76 -7.66
N VAL A 22 -3.63 6.36 -6.70
CA VAL A 22 -4.02 6.37 -5.28
C VAL A 22 -4.40 7.79 -4.84
N SER A 23 -3.64 8.80 -5.26
CA SER A 23 -3.93 10.20 -4.93
C SER A 23 -5.28 10.66 -5.51
N GLU A 24 -5.58 10.27 -6.75
CA GLU A 24 -6.86 10.53 -7.40
C GLU A 24 -8.02 9.81 -6.68
N LEU A 25 -7.84 8.53 -6.32
CA LEU A 25 -8.83 7.75 -5.57
C LEU A 25 -9.10 8.35 -4.19
N VAL A 26 -8.08 8.84 -3.49
CA VAL A 26 -8.24 9.56 -2.22
C VAL A 26 -9.09 10.82 -2.43
N ALA A 27 -8.87 11.57 -3.50
CA ALA A 27 -9.67 12.75 -3.81
C ALA A 27 -11.14 12.39 -4.14
N VAL A 28 -11.37 11.35 -4.95
CA VAL A 28 -12.70 10.88 -5.36
C VAL A 28 -13.49 10.31 -4.16
N LYS A 29 -12.85 9.50 -3.31
CA LYS A 29 -13.45 8.93 -2.09
C LYS A 29 -13.63 9.98 -0.98
N GLY A 30 -13.19 11.22 -1.19
CA GLY A 30 -13.30 12.29 -0.21
C GLY A 30 -12.44 12.03 1.03
N GLY A 31 -11.24 11.49 0.85
CA GLY A 31 -10.28 11.28 1.93
C GLY A 31 -9.79 12.61 2.49
N HIS A 32 -10.01 12.83 3.78
CA HIS A 32 -9.51 13.99 4.52
C HIS A 32 -8.68 13.51 5.70
N CYS A 33 -7.68 14.30 6.09
CA CYS A 33 -6.84 13.95 7.23
C CYS A 33 -7.66 14.12 8.50
N ALA A 34 -7.81 13.07 9.31
CA ALA A 34 -8.54 13.15 10.57
C ALA A 34 -7.91 14.16 11.57
N GLY A 35 -6.61 14.43 11.45
CA GLY A 35 -5.90 15.35 12.33
C GLY A 35 -6.05 16.84 11.99
N CYS A 36 -6.10 17.21 10.70
CA CYS A 36 -6.11 18.61 10.28
C CYS A 36 -7.14 18.96 9.20
N GLY A 37 -7.90 17.99 8.69
CA GLY A 37 -8.87 18.16 7.59
C GLY A 37 -8.24 18.36 6.21
N GLY A 38 -6.91 18.35 6.10
CA GLY A 38 -6.19 18.52 4.83
C GLY A 38 -6.47 17.39 3.84
N LYS A 39 -6.34 17.71 2.55
CA LYS A 39 -6.51 16.78 1.42
C LYS A 39 -5.18 16.40 0.76
N ASP A 40 -4.09 17.07 1.15
CA ASP A 40 -2.77 16.85 0.59
C ASP A 40 -2.05 15.71 1.31
N PHE A 41 -1.99 14.57 0.63
CA PHE A 41 -1.30 13.37 1.11
C PHE A 41 -0.12 13.01 0.21
N ALA A 42 0.97 12.59 0.83
CA ALA A 42 2.02 11.83 0.19
C ALA A 42 1.68 10.34 0.28
N VAL A 43 1.60 9.69 -0.88
CA VAL A 43 1.37 8.24 -1.00
C VAL A 43 2.67 7.50 -0.74
N GLY A 44 2.65 6.58 0.23
CA GLY A 44 3.74 5.70 0.60
C GLY A 44 3.62 4.32 -0.03
N HIS A 45 4.01 3.29 0.72
CA HIS A 45 3.95 1.89 0.31
C HIS A 45 2.54 1.31 0.49
N ALA A 46 2.26 0.20 -0.19
CA ALA A 46 1.05 -0.59 -0.01
C ALA A 46 1.32 -1.90 0.75
N LEU A 47 0.37 -2.35 1.53
CA LEU A 47 0.38 -3.61 2.26
C LEU A 47 -0.85 -4.41 1.85
N TYR A 48 -0.67 -5.62 1.34
CA TYR A 48 -1.78 -6.52 1.06
C TYR A 48 -2.44 -6.98 2.37
N LEU A 49 -3.78 -6.91 2.46
CA LEU A 49 -4.54 -7.26 3.67
C LEU A 49 -5.18 -8.65 3.63
N GLY A 50 -5.37 -9.25 2.45
CA GLY A 50 -6.02 -10.56 2.26
C GLY A 50 -5.26 -11.78 2.82
N PHE A 51 -4.30 -11.56 3.73
CA PHE A 51 -3.69 -12.61 4.56
C PHE A 51 -3.79 -12.32 6.07
N LEU A 52 -4.14 -11.09 6.46
CA LEU A 52 -4.15 -10.66 7.87
C LEU A 52 -5.53 -10.77 8.50
N PHE A 53 -6.59 -10.75 7.69
CA PHE A 53 -7.95 -10.77 8.17
C PHE A 53 -8.79 -11.70 7.30
N LEU A 54 -9.62 -12.53 7.93
CA LEU A 54 -10.47 -13.53 7.28
C LEU A 54 -11.74 -12.92 6.65
N ASP A 55 -12.04 -11.66 6.97
CA ASP A 55 -13.27 -10.94 6.56
C ASP A 55 -13.00 -9.76 5.61
N GLU A 56 -11.72 -9.46 5.31
CA GLU A 56 -11.40 -8.44 4.31
C GLU A 56 -11.48 -9.05 2.90
N ASP A 57 -11.95 -8.26 1.93
CA ASP A 57 -11.94 -8.67 0.52
C ASP A 57 -10.53 -9.15 0.12
N ASP A 58 -10.47 -10.31 -0.53
CA ASP A 58 -9.22 -10.99 -0.86
C ASP A 58 -8.34 -10.20 -1.86
N ASP A 59 -8.79 -9.04 -2.36
CA ASP A 59 -8.02 -8.10 -3.17
C ASP A 59 -7.73 -6.77 -2.46
N ALA A 60 -7.93 -6.69 -1.14
CA ALA A 60 -7.73 -5.47 -0.35
C ALA A 60 -6.26 -5.16 -0.06
N PHE A 61 -5.88 -3.89 -0.27
CA PHE A 61 -4.56 -3.34 0.06
C PHE A 61 -4.71 -2.09 0.92
N MET A 62 -3.95 -2.02 2.01
CA MET A 62 -3.77 -0.80 2.78
C MET A 62 -2.63 0.01 2.19
N VAL A 63 -2.92 1.20 1.69
CA VAL A 63 -1.91 2.14 1.22
C VAL A 63 -1.63 3.18 2.30
N ALA A 64 -0.35 3.33 2.64
CA ALA A 64 0.09 4.32 3.61
C ALA A 64 -0.02 5.74 3.04
N LEU A 65 -0.63 6.64 3.78
CA LEU A 65 -0.79 8.05 3.44
C LEU A 65 -0.14 8.91 4.52
N THR A 66 0.62 9.91 4.11
CA THR A 66 1.20 10.91 5.03
C THR A 66 0.71 12.29 4.64
N CYS A 67 -0.05 12.94 5.53
CA CYS A 67 -0.45 14.32 5.37
C CYS A 67 0.79 15.22 5.25
N ARG A 68 0.80 16.11 4.26
CA ARG A 68 1.91 17.05 4.02
C ARG A 68 1.87 18.28 4.92
N ASN A 69 0.88 18.42 5.78
CA ASN A 69 0.80 19.54 6.72
C ASN A 69 1.73 19.28 7.92
N ASP A 70 2.81 20.04 8.02
CA ASP A 70 3.81 19.94 9.10
C ASP A 70 3.23 20.18 10.50
N GLY A 71 2.10 20.90 10.59
CA GLY A 71 1.39 21.15 11.84
C GLY A 71 0.37 20.06 12.21
N CYS A 72 0.27 18.98 11.44
CA CYS A 72 -0.75 17.96 11.67
C CYS A 72 -0.45 17.14 12.94
N PRO A 73 -1.39 17.04 13.91
CA PRO A 73 -1.17 16.25 15.13
C PRO A 73 -1.11 14.74 14.87
N ALA A 74 -1.67 14.27 13.74
CA ALA A 74 -1.68 12.88 13.33
C ALA A 74 -1.46 12.78 11.81
N PRO A 75 -0.21 12.95 11.33
CA PRO A 75 0.07 13.07 9.89
C PRO A 75 -0.01 11.73 9.17
N ARG A 76 0.14 10.59 9.86
CA ARG A 76 0.12 9.27 9.23
C ARG A 76 -1.27 8.66 9.30
N THR A 77 -1.77 8.21 8.15
CA THR A 77 -3.04 7.49 8.01
C THR A 77 -2.90 6.41 6.93
N GLY A 78 -3.95 5.61 6.73
CA GLY A 78 -4.01 4.60 5.66
C GLY A 78 -5.37 4.62 4.98
N ILE A 79 -5.40 4.21 3.72
CA ILE A 79 -6.64 3.94 2.98
C ILE A 79 -6.63 2.49 2.50
N VAL A 80 -7.77 1.82 2.59
CA VAL A 80 -7.95 0.48 2.02
C VAL A 80 -8.53 0.63 0.61
N LEU A 81 -7.86 0.04 -0.36
CA LEU A 81 -8.22 0.06 -1.78
C LEU A 81 -8.09 -1.36 -2.35
N ALA A 82 -8.93 -1.72 -3.31
CA ALA A 82 -8.78 -2.97 -4.03
C ALA A 82 -7.61 -2.88 -5.04
N ALA A 83 -6.90 -3.98 -5.27
CA ALA A 83 -5.74 -4.04 -6.17
C ALA A 83 -6.04 -3.47 -7.56
N ASN A 84 -7.21 -3.84 -8.10
CA ASN A 84 -7.66 -3.43 -9.42
C ASN A 84 -7.95 -1.92 -9.53
N GLU A 85 -8.11 -1.19 -8.43
CA GLU A 85 -8.38 0.25 -8.45
C GLU A 85 -7.12 1.05 -8.79
N PHE A 86 -5.93 0.59 -8.40
CA PHE A 86 -4.70 1.39 -8.50
C PHE A 86 -3.50 0.65 -9.11
N LEU A 87 -3.34 -0.66 -8.89
CA LEU A 87 -2.19 -1.41 -9.39
C LEU A 87 -2.37 -1.77 -10.86
N SER A 88 -1.37 -1.42 -11.69
CA SER A 88 -1.46 -1.67 -13.14
C SER A 88 -1.44 -3.16 -13.45
N ASP A 89 -0.57 -3.92 -12.78
CA ASP A 89 -0.37 -5.35 -13.01
C ASP A 89 -1.58 -6.22 -12.64
N TYR A 90 -2.52 -5.66 -11.89
CA TYR A 90 -3.69 -6.36 -11.35
C TYR A 90 -5.01 -5.93 -11.99
N ARG A 91 -5.02 -4.86 -12.80
CA ARG A 91 -6.22 -4.39 -13.51
C ARG A 91 -6.74 -5.35 -14.57
N GLU A 92 -5.86 -6.18 -15.12
CA GLU A 92 -6.21 -7.20 -16.11
C GLU A 92 -6.58 -8.55 -15.47
N ILE A 93 -6.43 -8.67 -14.14
CA ILE A 93 -6.74 -9.88 -13.39
C ILE A 93 -8.12 -9.71 -12.77
N SER A 94 -9.09 -10.50 -13.21
CA SER A 94 -10.42 -10.56 -12.60
C SER A 94 -10.54 -11.63 -11.52
N ASP A 95 -9.60 -12.57 -11.46
CA ASP A 95 -9.62 -13.66 -10.49
C ASP A 95 -8.89 -13.26 -9.21
N VAL A 96 -9.65 -13.23 -8.12
CA VAL A 96 -9.19 -12.78 -6.82
C VAL A 96 -8.12 -13.73 -6.24
N GLU A 97 -8.18 -15.03 -6.53
CA GLU A 97 -7.15 -15.98 -6.11
C GLU A 97 -5.80 -15.71 -6.80
N ASP A 98 -5.81 -15.23 -8.05
CA ASP A 98 -4.61 -14.86 -8.80
C ASP A 98 -3.99 -13.55 -8.26
N ILE A 99 -4.83 -12.58 -7.90
CA ILE A 99 -4.39 -11.33 -7.22
C ILE A 99 -3.67 -11.70 -5.92
N ALA A 100 -4.32 -12.51 -5.07
CA ALA A 100 -3.80 -12.94 -3.79
C ALA A 100 -2.48 -13.72 -3.95
N SER A 101 -2.43 -14.66 -4.90
CA SER A 101 -1.24 -15.48 -5.17
C SER A 101 -0.04 -14.64 -5.63
N ARG A 102 -0.26 -13.65 -6.51
CA ARG A 102 0.80 -12.73 -6.96
C ARG A 102 1.25 -11.77 -5.87
N ALA A 103 0.32 -11.25 -5.07
CA ALA A 103 0.64 -10.39 -3.94
C ALA A 103 1.51 -11.15 -2.92
N ARG A 104 1.11 -12.37 -2.55
CA ARG A 104 1.88 -13.27 -1.69
C ARG A 104 3.23 -13.63 -2.29
N ALA A 105 3.31 -13.90 -3.59
CA ALA A 105 4.58 -14.19 -4.25
C ALA A 105 5.55 -13.02 -4.19
N ARG A 106 5.07 -11.77 -4.36
CA ARG A 106 5.90 -10.56 -4.21
C ARG A 106 6.37 -10.33 -2.78
N GLN A 107 5.48 -10.55 -1.81
CA GLN A 107 5.84 -10.47 -0.39
C GLN A 107 6.82 -11.57 0.01
N ALA A 108 6.67 -12.79 -0.52
CA ALA A 108 7.54 -13.93 -0.25
C ALA A 108 8.91 -13.80 -0.94
N SER A 109 8.97 -13.35 -2.20
CA SER A 109 10.25 -13.17 -2.91
C SER A 109 11.13 -12.08 -2.28
N ALA A 110 10.52 -11.10 -1.60
CA ALA A 110 11.24 -10.11 -0.81
C ALA A 110 11.89 -10.67 0.46
N THR A 111 11.51 -11.88 0.92
CA THR A 111 12.09 -12.52 2.11
C THR A 111 13.37 -13.34 1.83
N TRP A 112 13.67 -13.68 0.57
CA TRP A 112 14.77 -14.59 0.21
C TRP A 112 16.08 -13.89 -0.20
N GLY A 113 16.27 -12.62 0.17
CA GLY A 113 17.54 -11.89 0.02
C GLY A 113 18.53 -12.04 1.18
N GLY A 114 18.22 -12.85 2.20
CA GLY A 114 19.01 -12.97 3.42
C GLY A 114 19.63 -14.36 3.60
N SER A 115 20.65 -14.71 2.82
CA SER A 115 21.55 -15.81 3.19
C SER A 115 22.96 -15.55 2.68
N GLY A 116 23.80 -15.04 3.58
CA GLY A 116 25.23 -14.89 3.35
C GLY A 116 25.96 -14.46 4.61
N TYR A 117 25.82 -15.23 5.70
CA TYR A 117 26.83 -15.20 6.76
C TYR A 117 28.13 -15.81 6.21
N ARG A 118 29.20 -15.02 6.18
CA ARG A 118 30.56 -15.45 6.54
C ARG A 118 31.46 -14.26 6.81
#